data_AF-A0A536L5K6-F1
#
_entry.id   AF-A0A536L5K6-F1
#
_cell.length_a   1.000
_cell.length_b   1.000
_cell.length_c   1.000
_cell.angle_alpha   90.00
_cell.angle_beta   90.00
_cell.angle_gamma   90.00
#
_symmetry.space_group_name_H-M   'P 1'
#
loop_
_entity.id
_entity.type
_entity.pdbx_description
1 polymer ?
#
loop_
_entity_poly.entity_id
_entity_poly.type
_entity_poly.pdbx_seq_one_letter_code
_entity_poly.pdbx_strand_id
1 'polypeptide(L)'
;VRAPTLTVKVIAHHGHYSRYRVGQVEQLHGTDVIVLHRLAKNHVPSHEYILATAALLERLLPEQAADFVRLEEVVADLGALSVGYRDFAPLRALLH
;
A
#
# COMPACT_ATOMS: atom_id res chain seq x y z
N VAL A 1 28.72 6.00 -14.17
CA VAL A 1 27.25 6.18 -14.04
C VAL A 1 26.83 5.52 -12.73
N ARG A 2 26.38 6.29 -11.72
CA ARG A 2 25.75 5.68 -10.52
C ARG A 2 24.33 5.28 -10.93
N ALA A 3 23.95 4.03 -10.71
CA ALA A 3 22.55 3.63 -10.85
C ALA A 3 21.72 4.44 -9.84
N PRO A 4 20.51 4.91 -10.20
CA PRO A 4 19.63 5.52 -9.21
C PRO A 4 19.35 4.51 -8.09
N THR A 5 19.39 4.96 -6.84
CA THR A 5 18.99 4.15 -5.69
C THR A 5 17.53 3.76 -5.87
N LEU A 6 17.29 2.49 -6.20
CA LEU A 6 15.94 1.97 -6.39
C LEU A 6 15.29 1.77 -5.02
N THR A 7 14.11 2.34 -4.82
CA THR A 7 13.29 2.13 -3.63
C THR A 7 11.97 1.45 -4.00
N VAL A 8 11.31 0.84 -3.03
CA VAL A 8 10.06 0.12 -3.24
C VAL A 8 8.93 0.69 -2.39
N LYS A 9 7.76 0.83 -3.02
CA LYS A 9 6.50 1.15 -2.36
C LYS A 9 5.56 -0.04 -2.49
N VAL A 10 5.20 -0.65 -1.37
CA VAL A 10 4.23 -1.74 -1.32
C VAL A 10 2.91 -1.19 -0.80
N ILE A 11 1.80 -1.52 -1.47
CA ILE A 11 0.46 -1.07 -1.07
C ILE A 11 -0.41 -2.30 -0.97
N ALA A 12 -1.01 -2.49 0.19
CA ALA A 12 -1.74 -3.70 0.53
C ALA A 12 -3.16 -3.35 1.00
N HIS A 13 -4.11 -4.07 0.44
CA HIS A 13 -5.53 -3.91 0.73
C HIS A 13 -6.18 -5.29 0.75
N HIS A 14 -7.18 -5.46 1.61
CA HIS A 14 -8.00 -6.66 1.64
C HIS A 14 -9.42 -6.26 1.25
N GLY A 15 -9.91 -6.84 0.16
CA GLY A 15 -11.22 -6.53 -0.40
C GLY A 15 -11.60 -7.45 -1.55
N HIS A 16 -12.69 -7.10 -2.22
CA HIS A 16 -13.24 -7.81 -3.35
C HIS A 16 -12.71 -7.28 -4.69
N TYR A 17 -12.44 -8.20 -5.60
CA TYR A 17 -12.11 -7.87 -6.97
C TYR A 17 -12.79 -8.83 -7.91
N SER A 18 -13.08 -8.37 -9.12
CA SER A 18 -13.43 -9.23 -10.25
C SER A 18 -12.22 -9.38 -11.17
N ARG A 19 -12.18 -10.50 -11.89
CA ARG A 19 -11.19 -10.75 -12.95
C ARG A 19 -11.86 -10.57 -14.29
N TYR A 20 -11.21 -9.84 -15.19
CA TYR A 20 -11.64 -9.72 -16.58
C TYR A 20 -10.47 -9.98 -17.51
N ARG A 21 -10.71 -10.71 -18.60
CA ARG A 21 -9.67 -11.06 -19.57
C ARG A 21 -9.83 -10.24 -20.84
N VAL A 22 -8.81 -9.46 -21.17
CA VAL A 22 -8.69 -8.69 -22.41
C VAL A 22 -7.64 -9.37 -23.28
N GLY A 23 -8.10 -10.14 -24.28
CA GLY A 23 -7.21 -10.96 -25.10
C GLY A 23 -6.51 -12.04 -24.26
N GLN A 24 -5.18 -11.93 -24.14
CA GLN A 24 -4.32 -12.85 -23.38
C GLN A 24 -3.98 -12.33 -21.97
N VAL A 25 -4.44 -11.13 -21.59
CA VAL A 25 -4.11 -10.51 -20.30
C VAL A 25 -5.31 -10.60 -19.36
N GLU A 26 -5.10 -11.16 -18.17
CA GLU A 26 -6.06 -11.08 -17.07
C GLU A 26 -5.81 -9.79 -16.27
N GLN A 27 -6.88 -9.04 -16.01
CA GLN A 27 -6.86 -7.80 -15.26
C GLN A 27 -7.80 -7.90 -14.06
N LEU A 28 -7.42 -7.24 -12.96
CA LEU A 28 -8.25 -7.12 -11.77
C LEU A 28 -9.05 -5.82 -11.85
N HIS A 29 -10.32 -5.87 -11.44
CA HIS A 29 -11.24 -4.75 -11.47
C HIS A 29 -12.06 -4.69 -10.19
N GLY A 30 -12.67 -3.52 -9.93
CA GLY A 30 -13.53 -3.27 -8.79
C GLY A 30 -13.05 -2.08 -7.94
N THR A 31 -13.93 -1.60 -7.06
CA THR A 31 -13.66 -0.44 -6.20
C THR A 31 -12.41 -0.62 -5.34
N ASP A 32 -12.23 -1.80 -4.76
CA ASP A 32 -11.08 -2.12 -3.90
C ASP A 32 -9.75 -2.16 -4.68
N VAL A 33 -9.80 -2.47 -5.98
CA VAL A 33 -8.63 -2.36 -6.88
C VAL A 33 -8.33 -0.90 -7.21
N ILE A 34 -9.38 -0.07 -7.41
CA ILE A 34 -9.22 1.38 -7.62
C ILE A 34 -8.56 2.02 -6.39
N VAL A 35 -8.92 1.63 -5.17
CA VAL A 35 -8.28 2.09 -3.92
C VAL A 35 -6.76 1.90 -3.99
N LEU A 36 -6.27 0.71 -4.35
CA LEU A 36 -4.84 0.43 -4.48
C LEU A 36 -4.16 1.34 -5.51
N HIS A 37 -4.75 1.48 -6.70
CA HIS A 37 -4.22 2.34 -7.76
C HIS A 37 -4.17 3.81 -7.36
N ARG A 38 -5.15 4.28 -6.59
CA ARG A 38 -5.19 5.67 -6.13
C ARG A 38 -4.19 5.91 -4.99
N LEU A 39 -4.08 4.98 -4.03
CA LEU A 39 -3.09 5.03 -2.96
C LEU A 39 -1.65 4.97 -3.50
N ALA A 40 -1.42 4.52 -4.74
CA ALA A 40 -0.12 4.65 -5.39
C ALA A 40 0.39 6.09 -5.46
N LYS A 41 -0.50 7.08 -5.42
CA LYS A 41 -0.19 8.51 -5.41
C LYS A 41 -0.33 9.19 -4.02
N ASN A 42 -0.28 8.41 -2.94
CA ASN A 42 -0.36 8.93 -1.57
C ASN A 42 0.80 9.87 -1.17
N HIS A 43 0.71 10.46 0.03
CA HIS A 43 1.63 11.48 0.54
C HIS A 43 2.48 11.02 1.74
N VAL A 44 2.70 9.71 1.90
CA VAL A 44 3.56 9.16 2.95
C VAL A 44 4.98 9.76 2.83
N PRO A 45 5.56 10.30 3.92
CA PRO A 45 6.86 10.98 3.90
C PRO A 45 8.05 9.99 3.92
N SER A 46 7.96 8.90 3.17
CA SER A 46 9.00 7.89 3.01
C SER A 46 9.09 7.48 1.54
N HIS A 47 10.25 7.01 1.11
CA HIS A 47 10.46 6.51 -0.25
C HIS A 47 10.49 4.97 -0.31
N GLU A 48 10.53 4.30 0.84
CA GLU A 48 10.64 2.84 0.94
C GLU A 48 9.79 2.30 2.09
N TYR A 49 8.59 1.80 1.79
CA TYR A 49 7.60 1.46 2.82
C TYR A 49 6.53 0.49 2.32
N ILE A 50 5.80 -0.08 3.28
CA ILE A 50 4.49 -0.69 3.06
C ILE A 50 3.38 0.23 3.58
N LEU A 51 2.33 0.42 2.78
CA LEU A 51 1.09 1.08 3.17
C LEU A 51 -0.05 0.07 3.16
N ALA A 52 -0.77 -0.03 4.27
CA ALA A 52 -1.91 -0.92 4.43
C ALA A 52 -3.18 -0.13 4.75
N THR A 53 -4.30 -0.48 4.11
CA THR A 53 -5.61 0.11 4.45
C THR A 53 -6.14 -0.44 5.78
N ALA A 54 -7.04 0.29 6.45
CA ALA A 54 -7.76 -0.21 7.63
C ALA A 54 -8.35 -1.62 7.42
N ALA A 55 -8.97 -1.88 6.26
CA ALA A 55 -9.54 -3.19 5.90
C ALA A 55 -8.55 -4.37 5.96
N LEU A 56 -7.24 -4.10 5.79
CA LEU A 56 -6.19 -5.09 5.98
C LEU A 56 -5.67 -5.08 7.42
N LEU A 57 -5.39 -3.90 7.98
CA LEU A 57 -4.82 -3.75 9.32
C LEU A 57 -5.70 -4.38 10.41
N GLU A 58 -7.02 -4.28 10.29
CA GLU A 58 -7.99 -4.87 11.22
C GLU A 58 -7.99 -6.40 11.22
N ARG A 59 -7.32 -7.02 10.24
CA ARG A 59 -7.21 -8.48 10.08
C ARG A 59 -5.86 -9.01 10.51
N LEU A 60 -4.91 -8.13 10.83
CA LEU A 60 -3.60 -8.51 11.36
C LEU A 60 -3.70 -8.79 12.85
N LEU A 61 -2.72 -9.52 13.39
CA LEU A 61 -2.58 -9.62 14.83
C LEU A 61 -2.27 -8.23 15.42
N PRO A 62 -2.73 -7.90 16.64
CA PRO A 62 -2.53 -6.58 17.24
C PRO A 62 -1.08 -6.11 17.25
N GLU A 63 -0.14 -7.02 17.55
CA GLU A 63 1.30 -6.76 17.55
C GLU A 63 1.84 -6.41 16.16
N GLN A 64 1.28 -6.99 15.10
CA GLN A 64 1.67 -6.68 13.72
C GLN A 64 1.09 -5.34 13.28
N ALA A 65 -0.14 -5.04 13.68
CA ALA A 65 -0.81 -3.77 13.38
C ALA A 65 -0.21 -2.59 14.16
N ALA A 66 0.37 -2.85 15.34
CA ALA A 66 1.00 -1.84 16.19
C ALA A 66 2.28 -1.24 15.57
N ASP A 67 2.97 -1.99 14.71
CA ASP A 67 4.16 -1.53 13.99
C ASP A 67 3.86 -0.50 12.88
N PHE A 68 2.58 -0.22 12.61
CA PHE A 68 2.16 0.74 11.58
C PHE A 68 1.84 2.10 12.18
N VAL A 69 2.44 3.15 11.63
CA VAL A 69 2.06 4.53 11.91
C VAL A 69 0.74 4.82 11.19
N ARG A 70 -0.31 5.13 11.95
CA ARG A 70 -1.65 5.44 11.42
C ARG A 70 -1.71 6.87 10.89
N LEU A 71 -2.35 7.04 9.73
CA LEU A 71 -2.67 8.34 9.17
C LEU A 71 -3.96 8.25 8.33
N GLU A 72 -4.44 9.41 7.88
CA GLU A 72 -5.49 9.51 6.89
C GLU A 72 -4.92 9.98 5.55
N GLU A 73 -5.32 9.32 4.47
CA GLU A 73 -5.02 9.74 3.12
C GLU A 73 -6.28 10.24 2.44
N VAL A 74 -6.25 11.48 1.95
CA VAL A 74 -7.34 12.01 1.13
C VAL A 74 -7.13 11.52 -0.30
N VAL A 75 -8.04 10.67 -0.75
CA VAL A 75 -7.98 10.03 -2.04
C VAL A 75 -9.02 10.64 -2.99
N ALA A 76 -8.56 11.07 -4.16
CA ALA A 76 -9.42 11.62 -5.21
C ALA A 76 -10.57 10.65 -5.52
N ASP A 77 -11.79 11.19 -5.54
CA ASP A 77 -13.04 10.49 -5.81
C ASP A 77 -13.46 9.44 -4.76
N LEU A 78 -12.66 9.22 -3.70
CA LEU A 78 -12.91 8.22 -2.64
C LEU A 78 -12.98 8.81 -1.23
N GLY A 79 -12.54 10.06 -1.04
CA GLY A 79 -12.56 10.73 0.26
C GLY A 79 -11.38 10.33 1.15
N ALA A 80 -11.52 10.57 2.46
CA ALA A 80 -10.50 10.22 3.44
C ALA A 80 -10.50 8.71 3.71
N LEU A 81 -9.34 8.07 3.60
CA LEU A 81 -9.12 6.67 3.93
C LEU A 81 -8.19 6.55 5.14
N SER A 82 -8.63 5.77 6.14
CA SER A 82 -7.75 5.36 7.23
C SER A 82 -6.76 4.31 6.74
N VAL A 83 -5.47 4.60 6.90
CA VAL A 83 -4.37 3.76 6.47
C VAL A 83 -3.29 3.72 7.55
N GLY A 84 -2.36 2.80 7.42
CA GLY A 84 -1.15 2.78 8.21
C GLY A 84 0.04 2.44 7.34
N TYR A 85 1.19 3.08 7.57
CA TYR A 85 2.43 2.74 6.89
C TYR A 85 3.50 2.27 7.86
N ARG A 86 4.42 1.45 7.34
CA ARG A 86 5.63 1.02 8.03
C ARG A 86 6.81 1.21 7.10
N ASP A 87 7.81 1.94 7.57
CA ASP A 87 9.04 2.20 6.84
C ASP A 87 9.93 0.95 6.77
N PHE A 88 10.60 0.74 5.65
CA PHE A 88 11.54 -0.38 5.44
C PHE A 88 13.00 -0.02 5.76
N ALA A 89 13.34 1.24 6.02
CA ALA A 89 14.68 1.64 6.45
C ALA A 89 15.23 0.82 7.63
N PRO A 90 14.43 0.46 8.66
CA PRO A 90 14.91 -0.44 9.71
C PRO A 90 15.31 -1.84 9.20
N LEU A 91 14.62 -2.37 8.18
CA LEU A 91 14.97 -3.66 7.57
C LEU A 91 16.28 -3.58 6.78
N ARG A 92 16.53 -2.45 6.11
CA ARG A 92 17.80 -2.24 5.39
C ARG A 92 18.99 -2.18 6.33
N ALA A 93 18.82 -1.62 7.54
CA ALA A 93 19.86 -1.59 8.56
C ALA A 93 20.24 -2.97 9.10
N LEU A 94 19.38 -3.99 8.96
CA LEU A 94 19.66 -5.36 9.36
C LEU A 94 20.39 -6.18 8.28
N LEU A 95 20.47 -5.65 7.04
CA LEU A 95 21.13 -6.29 5.90
C LEU A 95 22.58 -5.81 5.68
N HIS A 96 23.09 -4.96 6.58
CA HIS A 96 24.45 -4.43 6.61
C HIS A 96 25.09 -4.69 7.97
#